data_AF-U9SRW7-F1
#
_entry.id   AF-U9SRW7-F1
#
_cell.length_a   1.000
_cell.length_b   1.000
_cell.length_c   1.000
_cell.angle_alpha   90.00
_cell.angle_beta   90.00
_cell.angle_gamma   90.00
#
_symmetry.space_group_name_H-M   'P 1'
#
loop_
_entity.id
_entity.type
_entity.pdbx_description
1 polymer ?
#
loop_
_entity_poly.entity_id
_entity_poly.type
_entity_poly.pdbx_seq_one_letter_code
_entity_poly.pdbx_strand_id
1 'polypeptide(L)'
;MGASPKEKFAEKLAWVLRCLGCPFTGLLYSCNVGKDEVKLCIYWLSSKYFSSTGQRNQQLQQLKHRPVGVYAMSVDKERNEFSNIVKYINRCTARASVLDRMSSLVSTYYILVGIIAAISRTTGINNCEDWPFIPLLLSWTIPAILKRVISGTLVVKDPNCEFELQDIQIIMKPGSESYRKHKLFSVTLVAFVSIVYPWLTVFLAIYTPPIGYYCRSQYLTIICSIWSINSALAYINHLIKEHDVEGNEFLHAWFSIWGFIVAILLLFLALLTNNIEWWSILHEEHCRTTCEI
;
A
#
# COMPACT_ATOMS: atom_id res chain seq x y z
N MET A 1 -5.08 -5.49 2.48
CA MET A 1 -4.01 -4.58 2.97
C MET A 1 -3.04 -5.34 3.87
N GLY A 2 -1.83 -4.80 4.06
CA GLY A 2 -0.64 -5.50 4.60
C GLY A 2 -0.91 -6.22 5.93
N ALA A 3 -0.55 -7.50 5.99
CA ALA A 3 -0.42 -8.18 7.27
C ALA A 3 0.87 -7.65 7.89
N SER A 4 0.74 -6.70 8.81
CA SER A 4 1.86 -6.31 9.66
C SER A 4 2.23 -7.51 10.54
N PRO A 5 3.51 -7.85 10.68
CA PRO A 5 3.95 -8.95 11.52
C PRO A 5 3.96 -8.59 13.02
N LYS A 6 3.55 -7.36 13.36
CA LYS A 6 3.40 -6.88 14.74
C LYS A 6 2.48 -7.79 15.54
N GLU A 7 2.75 -7.96 16.83
CA GLU A 7 1.98 -8.90 17.66
C GLU A 7 0.65 -8.30 18.11
N LYS A 8 0.64 -7.01 18.47
CA LYS A 8 -0.54 -6.35 19.06
C LYS A 8 -1.55 -5.95 18.00
N PHE A 9 -2.83 -6.13 18.32
CA PHE A 9 -3.93 -5.70 17.45
C PHE A 9 -3.88 -4.20 17.11
N ALA A 10 -3.60 -3.35 18.09
CA ALA A 10 -3.51 -1.90 17.89
C ALA A 10 -2.42 -1.52 16.87
N GLU A 11 -1.27 -2.18 16.91
CA GLU A 11 -0.16 -1.95 15.97
C GLU A 11 -0.52 -2.43 14.55
N LYS A 12 -1.23 -3.56 14.44
CA LYS A 12 -1.78 -4.04 13.15
C LYS A 12 -2.81 -3.07 12.59
N LEU A 13 -3.71 -2.57 13.43
CA LEU A 13 -4.73 -1.61 13.03
C LEU A 13 -4.10 -0.29 12.59
N ALA A 14 -3.13 0.24 13.34
CA ALA A 14 -2.35 1.42 12.96
C ALA A 14 -1.66 1.22 11.60
N TRP A 15 -1.10 0.04 11.35
CA TRP A 15 -0.51 -0.27 10.03
C TRP A 15 -1.54 -0.28 8.90
N VAL A 16 -2.74 -0.83 9.13
CA VAL A 16 -3.84 -0.80 8.15
C VAL A 16 -4.27 0.64 7.88
N LEU A 17 -4.44 1.45 8.93
CA LEU A 17 -4.79 2.86 8.81
C LEU A 17 -3.69 3.62 8.07
N ARG A 18 -2.41 3.41 8.37
CA ARG A 18 -1.29 3.98 7.62
C ARG A 18 -1.37 3.64 6.13
N CYS A 19 -1.60 2.37 5.78
CA CYS A 19 -1.74 1.94 4.39
C CYS A 19 -2.95 2.60 3.71
N LEU A 20 -4.05 2.76 4.44
CA LEU A 20 -5.25 3.42 3.95
C LEU A 20 -5.04 4.93 3.79
N GLY A 21 -4.27 5.60 4.66
CA GLY A 21 -3.97 7.02 4.56
C GLY A 21 -2.89 7.35 3.53
N CYS A 22 -2.05 6.38 3.18
CA CYS A 22 -0.94 6.51 2.23
C CYS A 22 -0.81 5.25 1.34
N PRO A 23 -1.46 5.24 0.16
CA PRO A 23 -1.39 4.12 -0.79
C PRO A 23 0.02 3.66 -1.14
N PHE A 24 0.96 4.61 -1.27
CA PHE A 24 2.36 4.31 -1.56
C PHE A 24 2.99 3.35 -0.56
N THR A 25 2.72 3.49 0.75
CA THR A 25 3.31 2.61 1.77
C THR A 25 2.88 1.15 1.59
N GLY A 26 1.59 0.91 1.31
CA GLY A 26 1.06 -0.44 1.07
C GLY A 26 1.51 -1.02 -0.28
N LEU A 27 1.60 -0.19 -1.31
CA LEU A 27 2.01 -0.61 -2.65
C LEU A 27 3.52 -0.82 -2.76
N LEU A 28 4.34 -0.06 -2.03
CA LEU A 28 5.79 -0.22 -2.01
C LEU A 28 6.17 -1.64 -1.59
N TYR A 29 5.62 -2.12 -0.47
CA TYR A 29 5.82 -3.50 -0.04
C TYR A 29 5.36 -4.48 -1.13
N SER A 30 4.16 -4.28 -1.65
CA SER A 30 3.53 -5.24 -2.53
C SER A 30 4.25 -5.35 -3.88
N CYS A 31 4.53 -4.24 -4.52
CA CYS A 31 5.09 -4.19 -5.86
C CYS A 31 6.61 -4.35 -5.89
N ASN A 32 7.34 -3.91 -4.85
CA ASN A 32 8.82 -3.87 -4.89
C ASN A 32 9.51 -5.02 -4.14
N VAL A 33 8.81 -5.66 -3.20
CA VAL A 33 9.32 -6.85 -2.50
C VAL A 33 8.80 -8.08 -3.24
N GLY A 34 9.70 -8.87 -3.82
CA GLY A 34 9.33 -10.05 -4.61
C GLY A 34 8.69 -11.17 -3.78
N LYS A 35 8.55 -12.37 -4.38
CA LYS A 35 8.02 -13.58 -3.71
C LYS A 35 9.03 -14.27 -2.78
N ASP A 36 10.29 -13.84 -2.84
CA ASP A 36 11.39 -14.40 -2.05
C ASP A 36 11.15 -14.12 -0.56
N GLU A 37 10.99 -15.19 0.23
CA GLU A 37 10.74 -15.14 1.68
C GLU A 37 11.81 -14.32 2.40
N VAL A 38 13.06 -14.38 1.91
CA VAL A 38 14.17 -13.62 2.48
C VAL A 38 13.92 -12.13 2.32
N LYS A 39 13.50 -11.70 1.12
CA LYS A 39 13.19 -10.29 0.85
C LYS A 39 11.94 -9.83 1.60
N LEU A 40 10.96 -10.71 1.79
CA LEU A 40 9.76 -10.41 2.57
C LEU A 40 10.08 -10.12 4.03
N CYS A 41 10.94 -10.92 4.68
CA CYS A 41 11.37 -10.68 6.06
C CYS A 41 12.32 -9.49 6.18
N ILE A 42 13.30 -9.37 5.28
CA ILE A 42 14.26 -8.24 5.25
C ILE A 42 13.55 -6.90 5.14
N TYR A 43 12.42 -6.85 4.42
CA TYR A 43 11.62 -5.64 4.37
C TYR A 43 11.24 -5.17 5.78
N TRP A 44 10.90 -6.06 6.71
CA TRP A 44 10.42 -5.65 8.04
C TRP A 44 11.51 -5.28 9.04
N LEU A 45 12.77 -5.59 8.73
CA LEU A 45 13.89 -5.32 9.64
C LEU A 45 14.32 -3.85 9.62
N SER A 46 14.72 -3.37 10.79
CA SER A 46 15.39 -2.09 10.99
C SER A 46 16.77 -2.05 10.31
N SER A 47 17.22 -0.85 9.95
CA SER A 47 18.57 -0.60 9.44
C SER A 47 19.70 -1.15 10.33
N LYS A 48 19.45 -1.27 11.65
CA LYS A 48 20.45 -1.73 12.64
C LYS A 48 20.97 -3.15 12.36
N TYR A 49 20.18 -4.00 11.72
CA TYR A 49 20.54 -5.39 11.43
C TYR A 49 21.38 -5.56 10.15
N PHE A 50 21.70 -4.47 9.44
CA PHE A 50 22.40 -4.58 8.16
C PHE A 50 23.76 -3.90 8.19
N SER A 51 24.75 -4.58 7.62
CA SER A 51 26.10 -4.07 7.42
C SER A 51 26.51 -4.24 5.98
N SER A 52 27.34 -3.35 5.45
CA SER A 52 27.91 -3.45 4.10
C SER A 52 29.42 -3.31 4.18
N THR A 53 30.15 -4.04 3.34
CA THR A 53 31.56 -3.76 3.12
C THR A 53 31.70 -2.40 2.45
N GLY A 54 32.42 -1.48 3.09
CA GLY A 54 32.72 -0.18 2.48
C GLY A 54 33.57 -0.36 1.22
N GLN A 55 33.29 0.43 0.17
CA GLN A 55 33.98 0.35 -1.12
C GLN A 55 35.50 0.60 -1.07
N ARG A 56 36.04 1.15 0.03
CA ARG A 56 37.46 1.52 0.14
C ARG A 56 38.31 0.63 1.06
N ASN A 57 37.77 0.07 2.15
CA ASN A 57 38.61 -0.48 3.23
C ASN A 57 38.30 -1.92 3.66
N GLN A 58 37.42 -2.67 2.98
CA GLN A 58 36.96 -4.01 3.38
C GLN A 58 36.34 -4.13 4.80
N GLN A 59 36.37 -3.08 5.62
CA GLN A 59 35.70 -3.03 6.92
C GLN A 59 34.18 -3.02 6.74
N LEU A 60 33.53 -3.82 7.58
CA LEU A 60 32.07 -3.83 7.73
C LEU A 60 31.64 -2.51 8.37
N GLN A 61 30.77 -1.78 7.67
CA GLN A 61 30.13 -0.58 8.20
C GLN A 61 28.64 -0.84 8.32
N GLN A 62 28.09 -0.57 9.50
CA GLN A 62 26.65 -0.64 9.73
C GLN A 62 25.93 0.33 8.81
N LEU A 63 24.87 -0.14 8.17
CA LEU A 63 24.07 0.68 7.28
C LEU A 63 23.21 1.66 8.09
N LYS A 64 23.34 2.95 7.77
CA LYS A 64 22.49 3.99 8.35
C LYS A 64 21.07 4.01 7.78
N HIS A 65 20.70 3.07 6.92
CA HIS A 65 19.39 3.06 6.27
C HIS A 65 19.03 1.68 5.76
N ARG A 66 17.73 1.43 5.59
CA ARG A 66 17.21 0.15 5.12
C ARG A 66 17.61 -0.10 3.66
N PRO A 67 18.14 -1.30 3.34
CA PRO A 67 18.55 -1.65 1.99
C PRO A 67 17.34 -2.08 1.13
N VAL A 68 16.33 -1.22 1.02
CA VAL A 68 15.02 -1.51 0.40
C VAL A 68 14.65 -0.41 -0.61
N GLY A 69 13.91 -0.79 -1.66
CA GLY A 69 13.43 0.15 -2.68
C GLY A 69 14.59 0.80 -3.45
N VAL A 70 14.65 2.14 -3.46
CA VAL A 70 15.73 2.91 -4.11
C VAL A 70 17.13 2.51 -3.60
N TYR A 71 17.24 2.13 -2.33
CA TYR A 71 18.50 1.70 -1.70
C TYR A 71 18.66 0.17 -1.68
N ALA A 72 17.93 -0.55 -2.54
CA ALA A 72 17.94 -2.00 -2.54
C ALA A 72 19.36 -2.58 -2.71
N MET A 73 19.73 -3.43 -1.76
CA MET A 73 20.93 -4.27 -1.82
C MET A 73 20.52 -5.75 -1.84
N SER A 74 21.48 -6.63 -2.05
CA SER A 74 21.24 -8.09 -1.97
C SER A 74 22.00 -8.68 -0.80
N VAL A 75 21.50 -9.77 -0.23
CA VAL A 75 22.21 -10.50 0.83
C VAL A 75 23.46 -11.14 0.25
N ASP A 76 24.59 -10.98 0.93
CA ASP A 76 25.84 -11.65 0.58
C ASP A 76 25.81 -13.10 1.07
N LYS A 77 25.50 -14.06 0.19
CA LYS A 77 25.37 -15.47 0.58
C LYS A 77 26.69 -16.12 1.00
N GLU A 78 27.83 -15.56 0.60
CA GLU A 78 29.14 -16.14 0.89
C GLU A 78 29.65 -15.69 2.26
N ARG A 79 29.40 -14.43 2.62
CA ARG A 79 29.84 -13.85 3.89
C ARG A 79 28.88 -14.06 5.04
N ASN A 80 27.62 -14.36 4.76
CA ASN A 80 26.64 -14.71 5.78
C ASN A 80 26.52 -16.22 5.93
N GLU A 81 26.25 -16.68 7.15
CA GLU A 81 25.71 -18.02 7.40
C GLU A 81 24.27 -18.10 6.89
N PHE A 82 24.11 -18.22 5.58
CA PHE A 82 22.82 -18.08 4.91
C PHE A 82 21.78 -19.11 5.39
N SER A 83 22.21 -20.31 5.79
CA SER A 83 21.35 -21.34 6.38
C SER A 83 20.70 -20.88 7.69
N ASN A 84 21.45 -20.18 8.55
CA ASN A 84 20.95 -19.63 9.79
C ASN A 84 19.95 -18.51 9.53
N ILE A 85 20.27 -17.58 8.62
CA ILE A 85 19.34 -16.52 8.20
C ILE A 85 18.01 -17.12 7.70
N VAL A 86 18.06 -18.13 6.82
CA VAL A 86 16.87 -18.82 6.31
C VAL A 86 16.07 -19.47 7.44
N LYS A 87 16.74 -20.11 8.41
CA LYS A 87 16.08 -20.73 9.57
C LYS A 87 15.28 -19.71 10.39
N TYR A 88 15.81 -18.52 10.65
CA TYR A 88 15.09 -17.47 11.37
C TYR A 88 13.95 -16.88 10.55
N ILE A 89 14.16 -16.73 9.25
CA ILE A 89 13.13 -16.24 8.33
C ILE A 89 11.95 -17.21 8.29
N ASN A 90 12.20 -18.52 8.24
CA ASN A 90 11.16 -19.55 8.29
C ASN A 90 10.38 -19.57 9.61
N ARG A 91 10.93 -19.03 10.71
CA ARG A 91 10.18 -18.83 11.97
C ARG A 91 9.26 -17.62 11.92
N CYS A 92 9.58 -16.65 11.05
CA CYS A 92 8.80 -15.43 10.88
C CYS A 92 7.73 -15.55 9.79
N THR A 93 7.91 -16.47 8.84
CA THR A 93 7.00 -16.66 7.71
C THR A 93 6.03 -17.81 7.93
N ALA A 94 4.82 -17.65 7.38
CA ALA A 94 3.85 -18.73 7.27
C ALA A 94 3.13 -18.64 5.92
N ARG A 95 2.62 -19.78 5.45
CA ARG A 95 1.75 -19.78 4.26
C ARG A 95 0.41 -19.16 4.60
N ALA A 96 -0.07 -18.26 3.74
CA ALA A 96 -1.41 -17.71 3.80
C ALA A 96 -2.43 -18.85 3.80
N SER A 97 -3.37 -18.81 4.75
CA SER A 97 -4.40 -19.83 4.86
C SER A 97 -5.33 -19.82 3.64
N VAL A 98 -6.06 -20.92 3.42
CA VAL A 98 -7.08 -20.99 2.37
C VAL A 98 -8.12 -19.90 2.57
N LEU A 99 -8.52 -19.64 3.82
CA LEU A 99 -9.48 -18.60 4.17
C LEU A 99 -8.96 -17.19 3.81
N ASP A 100 -7.69 -16.89 4.09
CA ASP A 100 -7.08 -15.61 3.74
C ASP A 100 -7.04 -15.39 2.23
N ARG A 101 -6.75 -16.45 1.47
CA ARG A 101 -6.74 -16.41 0.00
C ARG A 101 -8.16 -16.20 -0.55
N MET A 102 -9.15 -16.92 -0.01
CA MET A 102 -10.56 -16.77 -0.41
C MET A 102 -11.11 -15.39 -0.09
N SER A 103 -10.84 -14.85 1.11
CA SER A 103 -11.23 -13.49 1.48
C SER A 103 -10.63 -12.46 0.51
N SER A 104 -9.36 -12.61 0.15
CA SER A 104 -8.71 -11.75 -0.83
C SER A 104 -9.31 -11.87 -2.24
N LEU A 105 -9.73 -13.08 -2.65
CA LEU A 105 -10.42 -13.31 -3.92
C LEU A 105 -11.80 -12.65 -3.94
N VAL A 106 -12.55 -12.68 -2.84
CA VAL A 106 -13.84 -11.98 -2.72
C VAL A 106 -13.66 -10.47 -2.88
N SER A 107 -12.66 -9.87 -2.22
CA SER A 107 -12.34 -8.45 -2.44
C SER A 107 -11.95 -8.15 -3.89
N THR A 108 -11.18 -9.03 -4.53
CA THR A 108 -10.80 -8.90 -5.95
C THR A 108 -12.03 -8.92 -6.84
N TYR A 109 -12.95 -9.86 -6.60
CA TYR A 109 -14.18 -10.00 -7.35
C TYR A 109 -15.03 -8.74 -7.29
N TYR A 110 -15.27 -8.18 -6.10
CA TYR A 110 -16.06 -6.95 -5.96
C TYR A 110 -15.39 -5.75 -6.64
N ILE A 111 -14.06 -5.65 -6.58
CA ILE A 111 -13.32 -4.60 -7.30
C ILE A 111 -13.48 -4.77 -8.82
N LEU A 112 -13.33 -5.99 -9.35
CA LEU A 112 -13.46 -6.26 -10.79
C LEU A 112 -14.89 -6.02 -11.30
N VAL A 113 -15.90 -6.52 -10.59
CA VAL A 113 -17.31 -6.27 -10.91
C VAL A 113 -17.60 -4.77 -10.85
N GLY A 114 -17.05 -4.05 -9.86
CA GLY A 114 -17.15 -2.61 -9.77
C GLY A 114 -16.53 -1.89 -10.96
N ILE A 115 -15.34 -2.31 -11.42
CA ILE A 115 -14.70 -1.74 -12.62
C ILE A 115 -15.56 -2.00 -13.87
N ILE A 116 -16.06 -3.22 -14.06
CA ILE A 116 -16.89 -3.57 -15.23
C ILE A 116 -18.20 -2.79 -15.23
N ALA A 117 -18.87 -2.71 -14.08
CA ALA A 117 -20.09 -1.92 -13.92
C ALA A 117 -19.82 -0.42 -14.14
N ALA A 118 -18.69 0.10 -13.67
CA ALA A 118 -18.27 1.47 -13.94
C ALA A 118 -18.11 1.74 -15.44
N ILE A 119 -17.36 0.89 -16.16
CA ILE A 119 -17.16 0.99 -17.61
C ILE A 119 -18.51 0.90 -18.34
N SER A 120 -19.32 -0.11 -18.04
CA SER A 120 -20.62 -0.33 -18.68
C SER A 120 -21.58 0.85 -18.49
N ARG A 121 -21.51 1.54 -17.35
CA ARG A 121 -22.36 2.70 -17.06
C ARG A 121 -21.84 3.98 -17.68
N THR A 122 -20.53 4.13 -17.84
CA THR A 122 -19.96 5.25 -18.59
C THR A 122 -20.20 5.17 -20.09
N THR A 123 -20.39 3.96 -20.64
CA THR A 123 -20.67 3.75 -22.07
C THR A 123 -22.16 3.58 -22.39
N GLY A 124 -23.01 3.37 -21.38
CA GLY A 124 -24.45 3.23 -21.51
C GLY A 124 -25.15 4.59 -21.63
N ILE A 125 -26.03 4.72 -22.62
CA ILE A 125 -26.90 5.88 -22.78
C ILE A 125 -28.09 5.69 -21.81
N ASN A 126 -28.21 6.54 -20.80
CA ASN A 126 -29.39 6.72 -19.93
C ASN A 126 -29.65 5.69 -18.80
N ASN A 127 -28.63 5.22 -18.08
CA ASN A 127 -28.87 4.46 -16.84
C ASN A 127 -28.54 5.29 -15.59
N CYS A 128 -29.59 5.68 -14.86
CA CYS A 128 -29.53 6.45 -13.61
C CYS A 128 -29.19 5.61 -12.37
N GLU A 129 -28.46 4.52 -12.55
CA GLU A 129 -28.09 3.63 -11.45
C GLU A 129 -26.80 4.07 -10.75
N ASP A 130 -26.79 4.00 -9.42
CA ASP A 130 -25.66 4.42 -8.58
C ASP A 130 -24.36 3.70 -8.90
N TRP A 131 -23.30 4.46 -9.16
CA TRP A 131 -21.99 3.99 -9.58
C TRP A 131 -21.21 3.27 -8.45
N PRO A 132 -20.39 2.24 -8.75
CA PRO A 132 -19.62 1.51 -7.74
C PRO A 132 -18.36 2.29 -7.32
N PHE A 133 -18.54 3.43 -6.66
CA PHE A 133 -17.46 4.34 -6.28
C PHE A 133 -16.41 3.68 -5.38
N ILE A 134 -16.85 2.95 -4.35
CA ILE A 134 -15.94 2.36 -3.36
C ILE A 134 -15.06 1.28 -4.00
N PRO A 135 -15.59 0.29 -4.77
CA PRO A 135 -14.78 -0.66 -5.51
C PRO A 135 -13.73 0.00 -6.42
N LEU A 136 -14.12 1.05 -7.15
CA LEU A 136 -13.19 1.72 -8.04
C LEU A 136 -12.15 2.56 -7.28
N LEU A 137 -12.57 3.25 -6.22
CA LEU A 137 -11.69 4.08 -5.40
C LEU A 137 -10.65 3.22 -4.67
N LEU A 138 -10.99 1.97 -4.34
CA LEU A 138 -10.09 0.99 -3.73
C LEU A 138 -9.37 0.10 -4.75
N SER A 139 -9.57 0.29 -6.06
CA SER A 139 -8.96 -0.56 -7.09
C SER A 139 -7.42 -0.46 -7.12
N TRP A 140 -6.85 0.62 -6.58
CA TRP A 140 -5.40 0.70 -6.39
C TRP A 140 -4.84 -0.40 -5.48
N THR A 141 -5.69 -1.07 -4.68
CA THR A 141 -5.28 -2.17 -3.81
C THR A 141 -5.07 -3.50 -4.54
N ILE A 142 -5.47 -3.60 -5.82
CA ILE A 142 -5.35 -4.82 -6.64
C ILE A 142 -3.93 -5.42 -6.59
N PRO A 143 -2.82 -4.68 -6.80
CA PRO A 143 -1.48 -5.26 -6.76
C PRO A 143 -1.15 -5.93 -5.42
N ALA A 144 -1.62 -5.35 -4.30
CA ALA A 144 -1.43 -5.91 -2.96
C ALA A 144 -2.23 -7.20 -2.76
N ILE A 145 -3.46 -7.23 -3.28
CA ILE A 145 -4.32 -8.40 -3.25
C ILE A 145 -3.74 -9.52 -4.13
N LEU A 146 -3.37 -9.23 -5.37
CA LEU A 146 -2.78 -10.21 -6.29
C LEU A 146 -1.49 -10.80 -5.75
N LYS A 147 -0.62 -9.97 -5.16
CA LYS A 147 0.58 -10.48 -4.50
C LYS A 147 0.22 -11.48 -3.40
N ARG A 148 -0.79 -11.19 -2.57
CA ARG A 148 -1.19 -12.09 -1.48
C ARG A 148 -1.70 -13.43 -2.02
N VAL A 149 -2.51 -13.41 -3.09
CA VAL A 149 -3.03 -14.62 -3.75
C VAL A 149 -1.91 -15.44 -4.39
N ILE A 150 -0.99 -14.78 -5.11
CA ILE A 150 0.05 -15.46 -5.91
C ILE A 150 1.26 -15.87 -5.07
N SER A 151 1.72 -15.02 -4.15
CA SER A 151 2.93 -15.27 -3.35
C SER A 151 2.68 -16.31 -2.27
N GLY A 152 1.47 -16.36 -1.71
CA GLY A 152 1.05 -17.40 -0.76
C GLY A 152 1.81 -17.46 0.56
N THR A 153 2.85 -16.64 0.76
CA THR A 153 3.65 -16.53 1.99
C THR A 153 3.46 -15.15 2.62
N LEU A 154 3.31 -15.12 3.94
CA LEU A 154 3.12 -13.93 4.76
C LEU A 154 4.15 -13.93 5.89
N VAL A 155 4.57 -12.74 6.31
CA VAL A 155 5.35 -12.57 7.55
C VAL A 155 4.34 -12.42 8.69
N VAL A 156 4.30 -13.41 9.58
CA VAL A 156 3.30 -13.52 10.64
C VAL A 156 3.84 -13.13 12.01
N LYS A 157 5.16 -13.18 12.20
CA LYS A 157 5.86 -12.82 13.43
C LYS A 157 6.89 -11.74 13.15
N ASP A 158 7.02 -10.76 14.04
CA ASP A 158 7.91 -9.60 13.85
C ASP A 158 9.38 -10.06 13.75
N PRO A 159 10.03 -9.88 12.59
CA PRO A 159 11.42 -10.27 12.42
C PRO A 159 12.37 -9.52 13.35
N ASN A 160 12.05 -8.29 13.77
CA ASN A 160 12.94 -7.54 14.67
C ASN A 160 13.10 -8.25 16.02
N CYS A 161 12.01 -8.80 16.56
CA CYS A 161 12.05 -9.54 17.83
C CYS A 161 12.85 -10.85 17.71
N GLU A 162 12.70 -11.58 16.61
CA GLU A 162 13.45 -12.83 16.38
C GLU A 162 14.94 -12.59 16.16
N PHE A 163 15.31 -11.53 15.43
CA PHE A 163 16.70 -11.22 15.12
C PHE A 163 17.43 -10.55 16.30
N GLU A 164 16.73 -9.82 17.16
CA GLU A 164 17.30 -9.21 18.36
C GLU A 164 17.75 -10.26 19.39
N LEU A 165 17.00 -11.34 19.56
CA LEU A 165 17.34 -12.44 20.46
C LEU A 165 18.63 -13.19 20.08
N GLN A 166 19.09 -13.04 18.84
CA GLN A 166 20.18 -13.83 18.27
C GLN A 166 21.41 -12.96 17.91
N ASP A 167 21.34 -11.64 18.13
CA ASP A 167 22.39 -10.65 17.81
C ASP A 167 22.97 -10.78 16.38
N ILE A 168 22.08 -10.94 15.40
CA ILE A 168 22.48 -11.22 14.01
C ILE A 168 22.66 -9.92 13.23
N GLN A 169 23.82 -9.79 12.56
CA GLN A 169 24.01 -8.83 11.48
C GLN A 169 23.98 -9.51 10.12
N ILE A 170 23.21 -8.94 9.19
CA ILE A 170 23.11 -9.39 7.80
C ILE A 170 24.05 -8.53 6.95
N ILE A 171 25.01 -9.20 6.31
CA ILE A 171 25.94 -8.56 5.38
C ILE A 171 25.25 -8.38 4.03
N MET A 172 25.16 -7.14 3.57
CA MET A 172 24.56 -6.74 2.32
C MET A 172 25.65 -6.42 1.30
N LYS A 173 25.44 -6.84 0.05
CA LYS A 173 26.26 -6.48 -1.09
C LYS A 173 25.50 -5.52 -2.02
N PRO A 174 26.13 -4.43 -2.49
CA PRO A 174 25.51 -3.51 -3.42
C PRO A 174 25.16 -4.24 -4.72
N GLY A 175 23.97 -3.99 -5.25
CA GLY A 175 23.58 -4.50 -6.56
C GLY A 175 24.33 -3.79 -7.68
N SER A 176 24.28 -4.37 -8.88
CA SER A 176 24.80 -3.71 -10.10
C SER A 176 24.12 -2.36 -10.33
N GLU A 177 24.77 -1.49 -11.09
CA GLU A 177 24.19 -0.18 -11.44
C GLU A 177 22.84 -0.34 -12.16
N SER A 178 22.73 -1.31 -13.06
CA SER A 178 21.49 -1.67 -13.74
C SER A 178 20.37 -2.08 -12.75
N TYR A 179 20.70 -2.91 -11.75
CA TYR A 179 19.75 -3.31 -10.71
C TYR A 179 19.24 -2.10 -9.91
N ARG A 180 20.15 -1.17 -9.54
CA ARG A 180 19.79 0.06 -8.83
C ARG A 180 18.89 0.97 -9.65
N LYS A 181 19.21 1.16 -10.94
CA LYS A 181 18.38 1.94 -11.88
C LYS A 181 16.98 1.35 -12.03
N HIS A 182 16.88 0.03 -12.17
CA HIS A 182 15.59 -0.66 -12.26
C HIS A 182 14.78 -0.52 -10.96
N LYS A 183 15.42 -0.63 -9.79
CA LYS A 183 14.75 -0.45 -8.50
C LYS A 183 14.29 0.98 -8.27
N LEU A 184 15.08 1.97 -8.66
CA LEU A 184 14.67 3.37 -8.65
C LEU A 184 13.42 3.56 -9.53
N PHE A 185 13.47 3.12 -10.79
CA PHE A 185 12.34 3.23 -11.70
C PHE A 185 11.07 2.56 -11.15
N SER A 186 11.19 1.34 -10.62
CA SER A 186 10.05 0.60 -10.07
C SER A 186 9.43 1.30 -8.86
N VAL A 187 10.25 1.86 -7.95
CA VAL A 187 9.73 2.63 -6.80
C VAL A 187 9.09 3.94 -7.24
N THR A 188 9.71 4.67 -8.18
CA THR A 188 9.15 5.92 -8.72
C THR A 188 7.84 5.67 -9.46
N LEU A 189 7.74 4.58 -10.23
CA LEU A 189 6.50 4.18 -10.89
C LEU A 189 5.40 3.87 -9.87
N VAL A 190 5.73 3.18 -8.78
CA VAL A 190 4.77 2.89 -7.71
C VAL A 190 4.31 4.19 -7.02
N ALA A 191 5.22 5.14 -6.79
CA ALA A 191 4.84 6.46 -6.28
C ALA A 191 3.91 7.19 -7.23
N PHE A 192 4.23 7.23 -8.53
CA PHE A 192 3.38 7.85 -9.56
C PHE A 192 1.98 7.22 -9.60
N VAL A 193 1.89 5.89 -9.64
CA VAL A 193 0.60 5.17 -9.61
C VAL A 193 -0.17 5.49 -8.33
N SER A 194 0.50 5.50 -7.18
CA SER A 194 -0.16 5.81 -5.89
C SER A 194 -0.73 7.23 -5.83
N ILE A 195 -0.08 8.18 -6.53
CA ILE A 195 -0.49 9.58 -6.59
C ILE A 195 -1.63 9.78 -7.59
N VAL A 196 -1.54 9.20 -8.78
CA VAL A 196 -2.40 9.52 -9.92
C VAL A 196 -3.60 8.59 -10.03
N TYR A 197 -3.42 7.29 -9.79
CA TYR A 197 -4.44 6.29 -10.07
C TYR A 197 -5.77 6.52 -9.35
N PRO A 198 -5.82 6.96 -8.07
CA PRO A 198 -7.10 7.26 -7.43
C PRO A 198 -7.95 8.30 -8.16
N TRP A 199 -7.32 9.27 -8.85
CA TRP A 199 -8.01 10.34 -9.57
C TRP A 199 -8.81 9.86 -10.78
N LEU A 200 -8.54 8.66 -11.29
CA LEU A 200 -9.37 8.04 -12.33
C LEU A 200 -10.83 7.98 -11.88
N THR A 201 -11.09 7.75 -10.60
CA THR A 201 -12.45 7.71 -10.04
C THR A 201 -13.13 9.07 -10.08
N VAL A 202 -12.39 10.15 -9.84
CA VAL A 202 -12.88 11.53 -9.90
C VAL A 202 -13.22 11.88 -11.34
N PHE A 203 -12.32 11.62 -12.29
CA PHE A 203 -12.57 11.89 -13.70
C PHE A 203 -13.80 11.15 -14.21
N LEU A 204 -13.91 9.86 -13.90
CA LEU A 204 -15.06 9.08 -14.31
C LEU A 204 -16.36 9.58 -13.66
N ALA A 205 -16.33 10.00 -12.39
CA ALA A 205 -17.49 10.61 -11.74
C ALA A 205 -17.93 11.93 -12.39
N ILE A 206 -16.98 12.78 -12.83
CA ILE A 206 -17.29 14.03 -13.54
C ILE A 206 -18.02 13.78 -14.86
N TYR A 207 -17.58 12.78 -15.62
CA TYR A 207 -18.11 12.49 -16.96
C TYR A 207 -19.28 11.51 -16.97
N THR A 208 -19.76 11.04 -15.80
CA THR A 208 -20.93 10.14 -15.72
C THR A 208 -22.20 10.96 -15.46
N PRO A 209 -23.20 10.94 -16.36
CA PRO A 209 -24.49 11.59 -16.13
C PRO A 209 -25.37 10.82 -15.11
N PRO A 210 -26.30 11.48 -14.38
CA PRO A 210 -26.64 12.92 -14.39
C PRO A 210 -25.76 13.83 -13.53
N ILE A 211 -26.00 15.16 -13.58
CA ILE A 211 -25.23 16.25 -12.93
C ILE A 211 -24.93 16.00 -11.44
N GLY A 212 -25.79 15.29 -10.69
CA GLY A 212 -25.55 14.93 -9.28
C GLY A 212 -24.25 14.16 -9.03
N TYR A 213 -23.69 13.49 -10.04
CA TYR A 213 -22.38 12.84 -9.98
C TYR A 213 -21.20 13.81 -9.88
N TYR A 214 -21.35 15.06 -10.35
CA TYR A 214 -20.36 16.11 -10.17
C TYR A 214 -20.12 16.42 -8.69
N CYS A 215 -21.18 16.52 -7.88
CA CYS A 215 -21.03 16.74 -6.44
C CYS A 215 -20.29 15.58 -5.76
N ARG A 216 -20.57 14.34 -6.20
CA ARG A 216 -19.85 13.14 -5.72
C ARG A 216 -18.37 13.20 -6.08
N SER A 217 -18.02 13.77 -7.25
CA SER A 217 -16.63 13.99 -7.64
C SER A 217 -15.88 14.98 -6.74
N GLN A 218 -16.55 16.00 -6.21
CA GLN A 218 -15.95 16.94 -5.24
C GLN A 218 -15.58 16.22 -3.95
N TYR A 219 -16.46 15.34 -3.46
CA TYR A 219 -16.18 14.50 -2.30
C TYR A 219 -14.99 13.55 -2.52
N LEU A 220 -14.98 12.86 -3.67
CA LEU A 220 -13.88 11.96 -4.06
C LEU A 220 -12.55 12.72 -4.20
N THR A 221 -12.59 13.98 -4.62
CA THR A 221 -11.42 14.85 -4.75
C THR A 221 -10.72 15.05 -3.40
N ILE A 222 -11.48 15.14 -2.29
CA ILE A 222 -10.91 15.26 -0.93
C ILE A 222 -10.09 14.01 -0.60
N ILE A 223 -10.66 12.81 -0.79
CA ILE A 223 -9.96 11.54 -0.52
C ILE A 223 -8.72 11.40 -1.41
N CYS A 224 -8.86 11.68 -2.72
CA CYS A 224 -7.75 11.58 -3.67
C CYS A 224 -6.63 12.57 -3.33
N SER A 225 -6.97 13.79 -2.90
CA SER A 225 -5.99 14.80 -2.48
C SER A 225 -5.17 14.34 -1.27
N ILE A 226 -5.84 13.76 -0.25
CA ILE A 226 -5.17 13.19 0.93
C ILE A 226 -4.17 12.10 0.48
N TRP A 227 -4.62 11.18 -0.37
CA TRP A 227 -3.77 10.09 -0.87
C TRP A 227 -2.59 10.56 -1.71
N SER A 228 -2.78 11.55 -2.58
CA SER A 228 -1.71 12.10 -3.41
C SER A 228 -0.65 12.81 -2.57
N ILE A 229 -1.07 13.69 -1.64
CA ILE A 229 -0.15 14.42 -0.76
C ILE A 229 0.63 13.44 0.11
N ASN A 230 -0.06 12.50 0.75
CA ASN A 230 0.61 11.53 1.62
C ASN A 230 1.52 10.56 0.86
N SER A 231 1.14 10.16 -0.37
CA SER A 231 2.00 9.32 -1.21
C SER A 231 3.24 10.05 -1.69
N ALA A 232 3.12 11.33 -2.05
CA ALA A 232 4.26 12.18 -2.40
C ALA A 232 5.20 12.36 -1.20
N LEU A 233 4.66 12.69 -0.02
CA LEU A 233 5.43 12.84 1.21
C LEU A 233 6.17 11.53 1.58
N ALA A 234 5.50 10.38 1.49
CA ALA A 234 6.12 9.09 1.77
C ALA A 234 7.21 8.74 0.75
N TYR A 235 7.03 9.08 -0.53
CA TYR A 235 8.07 8.90 -1.54
C TYR A 235 9.30 9.78 -1.28
N ILE A 236 9.10 11.06 -0.94
CA ILE A 236 10.19 11.97 -0.54
C ILE A 236 10.93 11.41 0.67
N ASN A 237 10.21 10.94 1.68
CA ASN A 237 10.84 10.32 2.85
C ASN A 237 11.63 9.05 2.49
N HIS A 238 11.10 8.22 1.59
CA HIS A 238 11.81 7.05 1.08
C HIS A 238 13.12 7.42 0.37
N LEU A 239 13.18 8.59 -0.28
CA LEU A 239 14.40 9.16 -0.88
C LEU A 239 15.37 9.78 0.15
N ILE A 240 14.90 10.16 1.34
CA ILE A 240 15.73 10.76 2.40
C ILE A 240 16.47 9.70 3.23
N LYS A 241 16.25 8.41 2.91
CA LYS A 241 16.78 7.22 3.60
C LYS A 241 16.07 6.95 4.92
N GLU A 242 15.42 5.80 5.00
CA GLU A 242 14.63 5.39 6.17
C GLU A 242 15.40 4.40 7.06
N HIS A 243 15.32 4.59 8.37
CA HIS A 243 15.89 3.68 9.36
C HIS A 243 15.00 2.46 9.63
N ASP A 244 13.68 2.65 9.64
CA ASP A 244 12.69 1.64 9.99
C ASP A 244 11.56 1.59 8.95
N VAL A 245 10.72 0.56 9.04
CA VAL A 245 9.55 0.36 8.15
C VAL A 245 8.49 1.44 8.36
N GLU A 246 8.34 1.86 9.60
CA GLU A 246 7.41 2.92 9.99
C GLU A 246 7.97 4.31 9.67
N GLY A 247 9.26 4.41 9.33
CA GLY A 247 9.96 5.65 9.07
C GLY A 247 10.14 6.45 10.36
N ASN A 248 9.77 7.72 10.33
CA ASN A 248 9.69 8.56 11.53
C ASN A 248 8.35 8.33 12.24
N GLU A 249 8.35 8.25 13.58
CA GLU A 249 7.15 8.16 14.42
C GLU A 249 6.11 9.23 14.06
N PHE A 250 6.56 10.46 13.77
CA PHE A 250 5.67 11.54 13.33
C PHE A 250 4.94 11.20 12.03
N LEU A 251 5.65 10.67 11.03
CA LEU A 251 5.04 10.26 9.75
C LEU A 251 4.12 9.06 9.94
N HIS A 252 4.46 8.15 10.87
CA HIS A 252 3.59 7.04 11.23
C HIS A 252 2.27 7.49 11.84
N ALA A 253 2.32 8.39 12.82
CA ALA A 253 1.12 8.97 13.39
C ALA A 253 0.32 9.75 12.33
N TRP A 254 0.99 10.59 11.54
CA TRP A 254 0.38 11.39 10.48
C TRP A 254 -0.41 10.54 9.48
N PHE A 255 0.22 9.52 8.88
CA PHE A 255 -0.45 8.66 7.92
C PHE A 255 -1.57 7.83 8.56
N SER A 256 -1.43 7.43 9.82
CA SER A 256 -2.47 6.67 10.53
C SER A 256 -3.70 7.53 10.82
N ILE A 257 -3.51 8.79 11.23
CA ILE A 257 -4.60 9.76 11.45
C ILE A 257 -5.34 10.02 10.14
N TRP A 258 -4.61 10.30 9.04
CA TRP A 258 -5.24 10.46 7.74
C TRP A 258 -5.95 9.19 7.25
N GLY A 259 -5.41 8.02 7.56
CA GLY A 259 -6.08 6.75 7.33
C GLY A 259 -7.42 6.63 8.05
N PHE A 260 -7.47 7.05 9.31
CA PHE A 260 -8.70 7.08 10.09
C PHE A 260 -9.72 8.07 9.51
N ILE A 261 -9.27 9.28 9.14
CA ILE A 261 -10.12 10.27 8.46
C ILE A 261 -10.67 9.69 7.16
N VAL A 262 -9.83 9.08 6.32
CA VAL A 262 -10.26 8.44 5.07
C VAL A 262 -11.25 7.30 5.34
N ALA A 263 -11.07 6.50 6.40
CA ALA A 263 -12.02 5.45 6.76
C ALA A 263 -13.41 6.03 7.09
N ILE A 264 -13.47 7.14 7.85
CA ILE A 264 -14.72 7.84 8.13
C ILE A 264 -15.33 8.39 6.84
N LEU A 265 -14.51 9.00 5.97
CA LEU A 265 -15.00 9.53 4.70
C LEU A 265 -15.55 8.43 3.79
N LEU A 266 -14.91 7.26 3.73
CA LEU A 266 -15.40 6.11 2.99
C LEU A 266 -16.70 5.56 3.58
N LEU A 267 -16.83 5.50 4.90
CA LEU A 267 -18.07 5.10 5.57
C LEU A 267 -19.21 6.07 5.25
N PHE A 268 -18.93 7.37 5.33
CA PHE A 268 -19.90 8.40 5.02
C PHE A 268 -20.32 8.36 3.56
N LEU A 269 -19.37 8.17 2.64
CA LEU A 269 -19.65 7.95 1.21
C LEU A 269 -20.54 6.73 0.99
N ALA A 270 -20.29 5.62 1.71
CA ALA A 270 -21.12 4.41 1.62
C ALA A 270 -22.57 4.68 2.08
N LEU A 271 -22.74 5.37 3.21
CA LEU A 271 -24.06 5.76 3.73
C LEU A 271 -24.81 6.67 2.75
N LEU A 272 -24.09 7.63 2.19
CA LEU A 272 -24.63 8.58 1.23
C LEU A 272 -24.98 7.95 -0.12
N THR A 273 -24.24 6.93 -0.55
CA THR A 273 -24.58 6.16 -1.76
C THR A 273 -25.87 5.38 -1.56
N ASN A 274 -26.17 4.91 -0.34
CA ASN A 274 -27.37 4.15 -0.06
C ASN A 274 -28.62 5.04 0.17
N ASN A 275 -28.45 6.35 0.36
CA ASN A 275 -29.54 7.28 0.61
C ASN A 275 -29.36 8.59 -0.19
N ILE A 276 -29.94 8.62 -1.39
CA ILE A 276 -29.84 9.74 -2.33
C ILE A 276 -30.42 11.04 -1.74
N GLU A 277 -31.45 10.96 -0.89
CA GLU A 277 -32.04 12.14 -0.25
C GLU A 277 -31.07 12.81 0.71
N TRP A 278 -30.26 12.03 1.42
CA TRP A 278 -29.23 12.59 2.32
C TRP A 278 -28.17 13.37 1.55
N TRP A 279 -27.87 12.96 0.31
CA TRP A 279 -26.96 13.73 -0.55
C TRP A 279 -27.51 15.12 -0.84
N SER A 280 -28.81 15.21 -1.14
CA SER A 280 -29.51 16.47 -1.42
C SER A 280 -29.75 17.35 -0.19
N ILE A 281 -29.77 16.78 1.02
CA ILE A 281 -29.95 17.53 2.27
C ILE A 281 -28.62 18.11 2.75
N LEU A 282 -27.53 17.35 2.56
CA LEU A 282 -26.20 17.71 3.05
C LEU A 282 -25.38 18.55 2.04
N HIS A 283 -25.80 18.58 0.77
CA HIS A 283 -25.20 19.38 -0.29
C HIS A 283 -26.26 20.27 -0.96
N GLU A 284 -25.82 21.18 -1.83
CA GLU A 284 -26.72 22.12 -2.53
C GLU A 284 -27.81 21.42 -3.36
N GLU A 285 -28.96 22.08 -3.55
CA GLU A 285 -30.12 21.55 -4.29
C GLU A 285 -29.78 21.10 -5.72
N HIS A 286 -28.75 21.69 -6.35
CA HIS A 286 -28.28 21.28 -7.68
C HIS A 286 -27.64 19.88 -7.70
N CYS A 287 -27.37 19.29 -6.54
CA CYS A 287 -26.85 17.92 -6.39
C CYS A 287 -27.94 16.85 -6.38
N ARG A 288 -29.23 17.24 -6.45
CA ARG A 288 -30.33 16.30 -6.68
C ARG A 288 -30.08 15.61 -8.01
N THR A 289 -29.93 14.29 -7.98
CA THR A 289 -29.98 13.46 -9.19
C THR A 289 -31.39 13.51 -9.75
N THR A 290 -31.72 14.53 -10.52
CA THR A 290 -32.89 14.54 -11.38
C THR A 290 -32.55 13.68 -12.59
N CYS A 291 -33.03 12.45 -12.58
CA CYS A 291 -33.26 11.74 -13.81
C CYS A 291 -34.69 12.04 -14.22
N GLU A 292 -34.86 12.84 -15.27
CA GLU A 292 -36.14 12.86 -15.98
C GLU A 292 -36.35 11.45 -16.52
N ILE A 293 -37.43 10.81 -16.06
CA ILE A 293 -37.95 9.55 -16.62
C ILE A 293 -38.67 9.89 -17.92
#